data_AF-A0A960MU14-F1
#
_entry.id   AF-A0A960MU14-F1
#
_cell.length_a   1.000
_cell.length_b   1.000
_cell.length_c   1.000
_cell.angle_alpha   90.00
_cell.angle_beta   90.00
_cell.angle_gamma   90.00
#
_symmetry.space_group_name_H-M   'P 1'
#
loop_
_entity.id
_entity.type
_entity.pdbx_description
1 polymer ?
#
loop_
_entity_poly.entity_id
_entity_poly.type
_entity_poly.pdbx_seq_one_letter_code
_entity_poly.pdbx_strand_id
1 'polypeptide(L)'
;ALVGREPRSEKPEVVIQKKKDDLPGLACADLSADQKAKLLDTMCRMLACFRQDDVDATIKTIEDKQVIDRLFVSCYGGAFDIGNDKVWDTWQIEGPDMVWYFRGVPHIHGYFHLAA
;
A
#
# COMPACT_ATOMS: atom_id res chain seq x y z
N ALA A 1 -5.27 -12.73 -5.65
CA ALA A 1 -6.38 -13.28 -4.83
C ALA A 1 -6.56 -12.40 -3.61
N LEU A 2 -7.78 -12.28 -3.08
CA LEU A 2 -8.02 -11.52 -1.85
C LEU A 2 -7.35 -12.20 -0.65
N VAL A 3 -6.85 -11.40 0.27
CA VAL A 3 -6.20 -11.83 1.51
C VAL A 3 -7.26 -12.30 2.49
N GLY A 4 -7.11 -13.52 3.02
CA GLY A 4 -8.03 -14.17 3.95
C GLY A 4 -7.74 -13.94 5.43
N ARG A 5 -6.91 -12.95 5.76
CA ARG A 5 -6.63 -12.49 7.13
C ARG A 5 -7.00 -11.03 7.29
N GLU A 6 -7.06 -10.53 8.51
CA GLU A 6 -7.40 -9.14 8.78
C GLU A 6 -6.29 -8.16 8.33
N PRO A 7 -6.67 -6.93 7.94
CA PRO A 7 -5.72 -5.84 7.74
C PRO A 7 -5.09 -5.40 9.07
N ARG A 8 -4.10 -4.51 8.98
CA ARG A 8 -3.47 -3.94 10.18
C ARG A 8 -4.49 -3.15 11.00
N SER A 9 -4.24 -3.07 12.30
CA SER A 9 -5.03 -2.20 13.18
C SER A 9 -4.81 -0.73 12.84
N GLU A 10 -5.88 0.06 12.96
CA GLU A 10 -5.90 1.51 12.74
C GLU A 10 -5.41 2.31 13.95
N LYS A 11 -5.05 1.65 15.05
CA LYS A 11 -4.45 2.32 16.21
C LYS A 11 -3.17 3.04 15.75
N PRO A 12 -2.95 4.32 16.09
CA PRO A 12 -1.83 5.11 15.55
C PRO A 12 -0.47 4.43 15.69
N GLU A 13 -0.21 3.80 16.83
CA GLU A 13 1.05 3.12 17.13
C GLU A 13 1.25 1.84 16.32
N VAL A 14 0.17 1.21 15.86
CA VAL A 14 0.17 -0.04 15.11
C VAL A 14 0.17 0.23 13.61
N VAL A 15 -0.60 1.24 13.18
CA VAL A 15 -0.79 1.56 11.76
C VAL A 15 0.48 2.08 11.10
N ILE A 16 1.47 2.56 11.86
CA ILE A 16 2.78 2.97 11.32
C ILE A 16 3.88 1.91 11.49
N GLN A 17 3.57 0.76 12.11
CA GLN A 17 4.57 -0.30 12.31
C GLN A 17 5.00 -0.86 10.96
N LYS A 18 6.31 -0.91 10.74
CA LYS A 18 6.91 -1.44 9.53
C LYS A 18 7.29 -2.89 9.80
N LYS A 19 6.60 -3.81 9.12
CA LYS A 19 6.90 -5.24 9.18
C LYS A 19 7.92 -5.58 8.10
N LYS A 20 8.77 -6.56 8.38
CA LYS A 20 9.82 -7.01 7.45
C LYS A 20 9.51 -8.37 6.84
N ASP A 21 8.70 -9.16 7.52
CA ASP A 21 8.35 -10.54 7.23
C ASP A 21 6.84 -10.77 7.37
N ASP A 22 6.39 -11.93 6.87
CA ASP A 22 4.97 -12.35 6.90
C ASP A 22 4.00 -11.27 6.36
N LEU A 23 4.37 -10.63 5.25
CA LEU A 23 3.49 -9.68 4.58
C LEU A 23 2.56 -10.40 3.59
N PRO A 24 1.24 -10.09 3.59
CA PRO A 24 0.29 -10.78 2.71
C PRO A 24 0.33 -10.23 1.29
N GLY A 25 -0.39 -10.93 0.39
CA GLY A 25 -0.70 -10.41 -0.93
C GLY A 25 0.43 -10.62 -1.93
N LEU A 26 0.52 -9.70 -2.88
CA LEU A 26 1.45 -9.77 -4.00
C LEU A 26 2.80 -9.19 -3.61
N ALA A 27 3.85 -10.02 -3.60
CA ALA A 27 5.22 -9.55 -3.44
C ALA A 27 5.63 -8.78 -4.70
N CYS A 28 5.94 -7.49 -4.56
CA CYS A 28 6.33 -6.67 -5.69
C CYS A 28 7.69 -7.08 -6.27
N ALA A 29 8.52 -7.79 -5.51
CA ALA A 29 9.77 -8.39 -5.99
C ALA A 29 9.57 -9.28 -7.23
N ASP A 30 8.45 -10.01 -7.26
CA ASP A 30 8.12 -11.00 -8.31
C ASP A 30 7.56 -10.37 -9.59
N LEU A 31 7.30 -9.06 -9.57
CA LEU A 31 6.82 -8.33 -10.73
C LEU A 31 7.92 -8.15 -11.78
N SER A 32 7.53 -8.18 -13.05
CA SER A 32 8.40 -7.76 -14.14
C SER A 32 8.72 -6.26 -14.05
N ALA A 33 9.76 -5.81 -14.75
CA ALA A 33 10.16 -4.40 -14.73
C ALA A 33 9.05 -3.45 -15.21
N ASP A 34 8.28 -3.83 -16.24
CA ASP A 34 7.15 -3.06 -16.74
C ASP A 34 5.99 -3.02 -15.74
N GLN A 35 5.73 -4.12 -15.02
CA GLN A 35 4.73 -4.15 -13.95
C GLN A 35 5.12 -3.26 -12.76
N LYS A 36 6.40 -3.26 -12.36
CA LYS A 36 6.92 -2.36 -11.33
C LYS A 36 6.76 -0.89 -11.74
N ALA A 37 7.07 -0.56 -12.98
CA ALA A 37 6.87 0.80 -13.51
C ALA A 37 5.39 1.21 -13.50
N LYS A 38 4.47 0.29 -13.86
CA LYS A 38 3.02 0.56 -13.80
C LYS A 38 2.50 0.71 -12.37
N LEU A 39 3.03 -0.06 -11.42
CA LEU A 39 2.71 0.11 -10.01
C LEU A 39 3.14 1.51 -9.53
N LEU A 40 4.36 1.94 -9.87
CA LEU A 40 4.86 3.27 -9.50
C LEU A 40 4.03 4.41 -10.12
N ASP A 41 3.66 4.31 -11.41
CA ASP A 41 2.75 5.27 -12.06
C ASP A 41 1.38 5.31 -11.36
N THR A 42 0.85 4.16 -10.96
CA THR A 42 -0.41 4.08 -10.21
C THR A 42 -0.29 4.76 -8.85
N MET A 43 0.79 4.50 -8.10
CA MET A 43 1.07 5.15 -6.83
C MET A 43 1.18 6.66 -6.97
N CYS A 44 1.87 7.15 -8.02
CA CYS A 44 1.97 8.59 -8.32
C CYS A 44 0.59 9.22 -8.54
N ARG A 45 -0.27 8.58 -9.36
CA ARG A 45 -1.65 9.05 -9.59
C ARG A 45 -2.50 9.06 -8.31
N MET A 46 -2.30 8.09 -7.42
CA MET A 46 -3.01 8.03 -6.14
C MET A 46 -2.60 9.15 -5.17
N LEU A 47 -1.40 9.73 -5.35
CA LEU A 47 -0.92 10.87 -4.57
C LEU A 47 -1.33 12.24 -5.16
N ALA A 48 -2.17 12.27 -6.20
CA ALA A 48 -2.54 13.51 -6.91
C ALA A 48 -3.25 14.58 -6.06
N CYS A 49 -3.69 14.25 -4.83
CA CYS A 49 -4.26 15.21 -3.90
C CYS A 49 -3.21 15.98 -3.06
N PHE A 50 -1.94 15.60 -3.14
CA PHE A 50 -0.82 16.28 -2.47
C PHE A 50 -0.15 17.29 -3.41
N ARG A 51 0.72 18.14 -2.85
CA ARG A 51 1.49 19.09 -3.68
C ARG A 51 2.47 18.31 -4.55
N GLN A 52 2.69 18.82 -5.77
CA GLN A 52 3.59 18.16 -6.72
C GLN A 52 4.98 17.91 -6.13
N ASP A 53 5.56 18.87 -5.40
CA ASP A 53 6.87 18.71 -4.77
C ASP A 53 6.91 17.55 -3.75
N ASP A 54 5.83 17.32 -3.00
CA ASP A 54 5.72 16.21 -2.04
C ASP A 54 5.60 14.86 -2.77
N VAL A 55 4.86 14.84 -3.88
CA VAL A 55 4.73 13.65 -4.74
C VAL A 55 6.08 13.32 -5.37
N ASP A 56 6.76 14.30 -5.97
CA ASP A 56 8.05 14.12 -6.63
C ASP A 56 9.12 13.63 -5.65
N ALA A 57 9.18 14.21 -4.44
CA ALA A 57 10.06 13.76 -3.38
C ALA A 57 9.76 12.31 -2.95
N THR A 58 8.49 11.95 -2.84
CA THR A 58 8.05 10.59 -2.48
C THR A 58 8.46 9.57 -3.55
N ILE A 59 8.17 9.85 -4.82
CA ILE A 59 8.50 8.97 -5.94
C ILE A 59 10.02 8.81 -6.08
N LYS A 60 10.76 9.91 -6.00
CA LYS A 60 12.22 9.88 -6.01
C LYS A 60 12.79 9.00 -4.90
N THR A 61 12.29 9.13 -3.67
CA THR A 61 12.72 8.29 -2.55
C THR A 61 12.43 6.80 -2.80
N ILE A 62 11.27 6.48 -3.38
CA ILE A 62 10.90 5.11 -3.74
C ILE A 62 11.87 4.52 -4.77
N GLU A 63 12.26 5.31 -5.79
CA GLU A 63 13.19 4.92 -6.84
C GLU A 63 14.63 4.77 -6.31
N ASP A 64 15.17 5.81 -5.67
CA ASP A 64 16.56 5.87 -5.17
C ASP A 64 16.87 4.73 -4.19
N LYS A 65 15.88 4.32 -3.39
CA LYS A 65 16.02 3.27 -2.37
C LYS A 65 15.45 1.92 -2.79
N GLN A 66 15.05 1.79 -4.05
CA GLN A 66 14.46 0.58 -4.62
C GLN A 66 13.37 0.01 -3.69
N VAL A 67 12.50 0.89 -3.18
CA VAL A 67 11.50 0.52 -2.17
C VAL A 67 10.50 -0.47 -2.76
N ILE A 68 10.13 -0.32 -4.04
CA ILE A 68 9.17 -1.17 -4.75
C ILE A 68 9.47 -2.66 -4.57
N ASP A 69 10.73 -3.09 -4.68
CA ASP A 69 11.11 -4.51 -4.59
C ASP A 69 10.83 -5.11 -3.21
N ARG A 70 10.63 -4.27 -2.19
CA ARG A 70 10.41 -4.67 -0.80
C ARG A 70 8.96 -4.47 -0.36
N LEU A 71 8.07 -4.09 -1.28
CA LEU A 71 6.65 -3.88 -1.01
C LEU A 71 5.83 -5.14 -1.24
N PHE A 72 4.73 -5.20 -0.51
CA PHE A 72 3.65 -6.15 -0.70
C PHE A 72 2.34 -5.40 -0.90
N VAL A 73 1.57 -5.80 -1.91
CA VAL A 73 0.25 -5.23 -2.20
C VAL A 73 -0.83 -6.22 -1.79
N SER A 74 -1.66 -5.82 -0.83
CA SER A 74 -2.71 -6.64 -0.25
C SER A 74 -4.08 -6.02 -0.43
N CYS A 75 -5.05 -6.81 -0.86
CA CYS A 75 -6.46 -6.46 -0.94
C CYS A 75 -7.24 -7.44 -0.09
N TYR A 76 -8.06 -6.96 0.83
CA TYR A 76 -8.64 -7.77 1.90
C TYR A 76 -10.04 -8.23 1.55
N GLY A 77 -10.33 -9.52 1.80
CA GLY A 77 -11.64 -10.12 1.55
C GLY A 77 -12.55 -10.16 2.78
N GLY A 78 -13.66 -10.89 2.66
CA GLY A 78 -14.58 -11.12 3.77
C GLY A 78 -15.31 -9.83 4.16
N ALA A 79 -15.23 -9.45 5.44
CA ALA A 79 -15.86 -8.21 5.92
C ALA A 79 -15.25 -6.93 5.33
N PHE A 80 -14.13 -7.04 4.62
CA PHE A 80 -13.39 -5.95 4.00
C PHE A 80 -13.61 -5.81 2.49
N ASP A 81 -14.43 -6.68 1.90
CA ASP A 81 -14.89 -6.66 0.49
C ASP A 81 -16.39 -6.31 0.49
N ILE A 82 -16.71 -5.08 0.14
CA ILE A 82 -18.01 -4.48 0.41
C ILE A 82 -18.91 -4.69 -0.77
N GLY A 83 -20.04 -5.36 -0.53
CA GLY A 83 -20.89 -5.81 -1.62
C GLY A 83 -20.36 -7.09 -2.29
N ASN A 84 -19.24 -7.66 -1.81
CA ASN A 84 -18.69 -8.94 -2.28
C ASN A 84 -18.42 -8.93 -3.80
N ASP A 85 -18.01 -7.77 -4.31
CA ASP A 85 -17.70 -7.54 -5.73
C ASP A 85 -16.20 -7.65 -6.02
N LYS A 86 -15.38 -7.85 -4.97
CA LYS A 86 -13.92 -7.99 -5.01
C LYS A 86 -13.22 -6.73 -5.50
N VAL A 87 -13.89 -5.59 -5.41
CA VAL A 87 -13.28 -4.27 -5.56
C VAL A 87 -12.42 -3.99 -4.33
N TRP A 88 -11.43 -3.11 -4.48
CA TRP A 88 -10.45 -2.85 -3.44
C TRP A 88 -11.00 -1.83 -2.44
N ASP A 89 -11.91 -2.26 -1.55
CA ASP A 89 -12.47 -1.40 -0.50
C ASP A 89 -11.50 -1.20 0.68
N THR A 90 -10.66 -2.21 0.93
CA THR A 90 -9.62 -2.19 1.95
C THR A 90 -8.34 -2.78 1.37
N TRP A 91 -7.25 -2.01 1.39
CA TRP A 91 -5.97 -2.43 0.83
C TRP A 91 -4.79 -1.87 1.60
N GLN A 92 -3.65 -2.54 1.43
CA GLN A 92 -2.35 -2.15 2.00
C GLN A 92 -1.26 -2.26 0.95
N ILE A 93 -0.37 -1.27 0.93
CA ILE A 93 0.94 -1.34 0.29
C ILE A 93 1.97 -1.14 1.39
N GLU A 94 2.68 -2.20 1.77
CA GLU A 94 3.55 -2.16 2.93
C GLU A 94 4.88 -2.87 2.72
N GLY A 95 5.89 -2.44 3.46
CA GLY A 95 7.22 -3.01 3.51
C GLY A 95 8.06 -2.45 4.66
N PRO A 96 9.37 -2.74 4.71
CA PRO A 96 10.26 -2.32 5.79
C PRO A 96 10.38 -0.80 5.98
N ASP A 97 10.11 -0.02 4.93
CA ASP A 97 10.31 1.43 4.90
C ASP A 97 9.02 2.23 4.65
N MET A 98 7.91 1.55 4.32
CA MET A 98 6.69 2.20 3.89
C MET A 98 5.45 1.47 4.41
N VAL A 99 4.46 2.25 4.82
CA VAL A 99 3.09 1.78 5.04
C VAL A 99 2.15 2.72 4.31
N TRP A 100 1.28 2.14 3.50
CA TRP A 100 0.13 2.81 2.93
C TRP A 100 -1.10 1.96 3.15
N TYR A 101 -2.04 2.46 3.96
CA TYR A 101 -3.26 1.74 4.32
C TYR A 101 -4.49 2.57 3.97
N PHE A 102 -5.52 1.91 3.47
CA PHE A 102 -6.81 2.50 3.16
C PHE A 102 -7.95 1.54 3.54
N ARG A 103 -9.04 2.11 4.08
CA ARG A 103 -10.33 1.45 4.28
C ARG A 103 -11.48 2.42 4.01
N GLY A 104 -12.44 2.05 3.17
CA GLY A 104 -13.55 2.91 2.75
C GLY A 104 -14.75 3.02 3.70
N VAL A 105 -15.06 1.99 4.50
CA VAL A 105 -16.33 1.88 5.28
C VAL A 105 -16.06 1.36 6.70
N PRO A 106 -16.78 1.83 7.75
CA PRO A 106 -17.98 2.71 7.71
C PRO A 106 -17.71 4.19 7.45
N HIS A 107 -16.47 4.64 7.63
CA HIS A 107 -15.98 5.95 7.21
C HIS A 107 -14.53 5.78 6.75
N ILE A 108 -14.09 6.71 5.91
CA ILE A 108 -12.82 6.60 5.19
C ILE A 108 -11.65 6.80 6.15
N HIS A 109 -10.72 5.85 6.14
CA HIS A 109 -9.44 5.90 6.82
C HIS A 109 -8.33 5.78 5.80
N GLY A 110 -7.30 6.63 5.93
CA GLY A 110 -6.14 6.64 5.05
C GLY A 110 -4.89 7.00 5.83
N TYR A 111 -3.85 6.18 5.71
CA TYR A 111 -2.57 6.39 6.36
C TYR A 111 -1.47 6.21 5.34
N PHE A 112 -0.57 7.18 5.27
CA PHE A 112 0.61 7.13 4.43
C PHE A 112 1.83 7.46 5.30
N HIS A 113 2.78 6.55 5.36
CA HIS A 113 4.01 6.72 6.10
C HIS A 113 5.17 6.17 5.28
N LEU A 114 6.09 7.06 4.90
CA LEU A 114 7.35 6.73 4.24
C LEU A 114 8.48 7.17 5.18
N ALA A 115 9.21 6.19 5.72
CA ALA A 115 10.31 6.43 6.65
C ALA A 115 11.68 6.41 5.97
N ALA A 116 11.69 6.14 4.67
CA ALA A 116 12.91 6.06 3.87
C ALA A 116 13.46 7.48 3.69
#